data_AF-A0A1A9ZP97-F1
#
_entry.id   AF-A0A1A9ZP97-F1
#
_cell.length_a   1.000
_cell.length_b   1.000
_cell.length_c   1.000
_cell.angle_alpha   90.00
_cell.angle_beta   90.00
_cell.angle_gamma   90.00
#
_symmetry.space_group_name_H-M   'P 1'
#
loop_
_entity.id
_entity.type
_entity.pdbx_description
1 polymer ?
#
loop_
_entity_poly.entity_id
_entity_poly.type
_entity_poly.pdbx_seq_one_letter_code
_entity_poly.pdbx_strand_id
1 'polypeptide(L)'
;MVHSKIKKIPNKISMGNKPRPFIVLLLLMLCSNAQLEAQNLVTDVCLGCLCEATSGCNQTAVCNYGACGLFRVTYAYWVDGGKLTLSYDSPDSPEAFPNCVNDPYCAANTIQNYMIRYKQDCNDDGEIDCYDYAAIHRLGGNGCKGALPPGYYETLNTCLRYHSHY
;
A
#
# COMPACT_ATOMS: atom_id res chain seq x y z
N MET A 1 52.08 -50.80 38.42
CA MET A 1 51.36 -49.77 39.22
C MET A 1 52.27 -48.54 39.31
N VAL A 2 51.66 -47.36 39.43
CA VAL A 2 52.25 -46.01 39.54
C VAL A 2 52.31 -45.23 38.22
N HIS A 3 51.33 -44.32 38.13
CA HIS A 3 51.19 -43.19 37.22
C HIS A 3 52.46 -42.34 37.11
N SER A 4 52.72 -41.78 35.92
CA SER A 4 53.43 -40.51 35.81
C SER A 4 52.68 -39.58 34.86
N LYS A 5 52.43 -38.38 35.37
CA LYS A 5 51.58 -37.33 34.82
C LYS A 5 52.22 -36.68 33.58
N ILE A 6 51.48 -36.64 32.47
CA ILE A 6 51.84 -35.81 31.31
C ILE A 6 51.60 -34.34 31.66
N LYS A 7 52.69 -33.57 31.62
CA LYS A 7 52.77 -32.13 31.93
C LYS A 7 52.34 -31.31 30.71
N LYS A 8 51.32 -30.45 30.87
CA LYS A 8 50.91 -29.45 29.86
C LYS A 8 52.02 -28.41 29.66
N ILE A 9 52.37 -28.15 28.40
CA ILE A 9 53.13 -26.96 27.97
C ILE A 9 52.18 -26.08 27.16
N PRO A 10 51.97 -24.81 27.53
CA PRO A 10 51.27 -23.84 26.68
C PRO A 10 52.28 -23.08 25.81
N ASN A 11 51.98 -22.88 24.53
CA ASN A 11 52.61 -21.83 23.71
C ASN A 11 51.61 -21.41 22.62
N LYS A 12 50.79 -20.39 22.91
CA LYS A 12 50.96 -18.99 22.43
C LYS A 12 51.12 -18.87 20.92
N ILE A 13 49.98 -18.84 20.22
CA ILE A 13 49.89 -18.19 18.91
C ILE A 13 49.68 -16.69 19.17
N SER A 14 50.70 -15.90 18.82
CA SER A 14 50.61 -14.45 18.74
C SER A 14 50.02 -14.09 17.37
N MET A 15 48.83 -13.50 17.35
CA MET A 15 48.31 -12.76 16.19
C MET A 15 47.74 -11.44 16.70
N GLY A 16 48.64 -10.54 17.06
CA GLY A 16 48.31 -9.12 17.18
C GLY A 16 48.22 -8.53 15.78
N ASN A 17 47.01 -8.48 15.22
CA ASN A 17 46.65 -7.46 14.24
C ASN A 17 45.31 -6.87 14.68
N LYS A 18 45.41 -5.84 15.51
CA LYS A 18 44.28 -5.04 15.96
C LYS A 18 43.76 -4.28 14.73
N PRO A 19 42.51 -4.51 14.28
CA PRO A 19 41.98 -3.77 13.14
C PRO A 19 42.02 -2.27 13.47
N ARG A 20 42.59 -1.49 12.55
CA ARG A 20 42.60 -0.02 12.67
C ARG A 20 41.14 0.46 12.79
N PRO A 21 40.78 1.24 13.81
CA PRO A 21 39.38 1.61 14.10
C PRO A 21 38.70 2.35 12.94
N PHE A 22 39.49 2.98 12.06
CA PHE A 22 39.01 3.64 10.84
C PHE A 22 38.37 2.68 9.82
N ILE A 23 38.83 1.43 9.71
CA ILE A 23 38.30 0.48 8.72
C ILE A 23 36.92 -0.05 9.12
N VAL A 24 36.68 -0.20 10.43
CA VAL A 24 35.37 -0.61 10.97
C VAL A 24 34.32 0.50 10.80
N LEU A 25 34.75 1.76 10.88
CA LEU A 25 33.83 2.91 10.78
C LEU A 25 33.31 3.15 9.34
N LEU A 26 34.11 2.83 8.31
CA LEU A 26 33.67 2.96 6.90
C LEU A 26 32.63 1.89 6.49
N LEU A 27 32.67 0.70 7.07
CA LEU A 27 31.72 -0.38 6.79
C LEU A 27 30.32 -0.14 7.41
N LEU A 28 30.23 0.70 8.45
CA LEU A 28 28.96 1.06 9.10
C LEU A 28 28.21 2.20 8.38
N MET A 29 28.85 2.93 7.46
CA MET A 29 28.23 4.04 6.70
C MET A 29 27.51 3.58 5.41
N LEU A 30 27.49 2.28 5.10
CA LEU A 30 26.76 1.73 3.95
C LEU A 30 25.32 1.30 4.28
N CYS A 31 24.74 1.78 5.38
CA CYS A 31 23.29 1.78 5.55
C CYS A 31 22.72 2.90 4.68
N SER A 32 22.66 2.66 3.36
CA SER A 32 21.90 3.50 2.46
C SER A 32 20.48 3.61 3.02
N ASN A 33 20.02 4.84 3.28
CA ASN A 33 18.61 5.11 3.46
C ASN A 33 17.92 4.72 2.15
N ALA A 34 17.44 3.49 2.06
CA ALA A 34 16.46 3.12 1.06
C ALA A 34 15.19 3.89 1.44
N GLN A 35 15.06 5.10 0.90
CA GLN A 35 13.80 5.81 0.92
C GLN A 35 12.81 4.91 0.18
N LEU A 36 11.94 4.23 0.92
CA LEU A 36 10.84 3.46 0.33
C LEU A 36 9.87 4.50 -0.25
N GLU A 37 10.10 4.88 -1.50
CA GLU A 37 9.11 5.60 -2.30
C GLU A 37 7.84 4.73 -2.29
N ALA A 38 6.77 5.22 -1.67
CA ALA A 38 5.47 4.60 -1.77
C ALA A 38 5.09 4.60 -3.25
N GLN A 39 5.19 3.44 -3.90
CA GLN A 39 4.81 3.30 -5.29
C GLN A 39 3.30 3.52 -5.39
N ASN A 40 2.89 4.68 -5.90
CA ASN A 40 1.50 4.95 -6.26
C ASN A 40 1.13 4.03 -7.42
N LEU A 41 0.48 2.92 -7.08
CA LEU A 41 0.16 1.83 -7.99
C LEU A 41 -1.12 2.12 -8.77
N VAL A 42 -2.03 2.90 -8.20
CA VAL A 42 -3.17 3.46 -8.90
C VAL A 42 -2.77 4.83 -9.44
N THR A 43 -2.77 5.02 -10.76
CA THR A 43 -2.42 6.32 -11.36
C THR A 43 -3.49 7.38 -11.07
N ASP A 44 -3.14 8.66 -11.18
CA ASP A 44 -4.12 9.76 -11.02
C ASP A 44 -5.27 9.66 -12.03
N VAL A 45 -4.96 9.24 -13.26
CA VAL A 45 -5.97 8.95 -14.29
C VAL A 45 -6.91 7.84 -13.83
N CYS A 46 -6.35 6.74 -13.30
CA CYS A 46 -7.16 5.65 -12.79
C CYS A 46 -8.04 6.09 -11.61
N LEU A 47 -7.48 6.81 -10.63
CA LEU A 47 -8.23 7.40 -9.52
C LEU A 47 -9.38 8.30 -10.02
N GLY A 48 -9.13 9.15 -11.01
CA GLY A 48 -10.16 9.98 -11.64
C GLY A 48 -11.28 9.12 -12.24
N CYS A 49 -10.94 8.11 -13.02
CA CYS A 49 -11.93 7.24 -13.64
C CYS A 49 -12.70 6.37 -12.63
N LEU A 50 -12.07 5.93 -11.53
CA LEU A 50 -12.74 5.26 -10.42
C LEU A 50 -13.76 6.18 -9.76
N CYS A 51 -13.38 7.43 -9.53
CA CYS A 51 -14.23 8.46 -8.94
C CYS A 51 -15.47 8.76 -9.80
N GLU A 52 -15.28 8.92 -11.11
CA GLU A 52 -16.37 9.14 -12.07
C GLU A 52 -17.33 7.96 -12.12
N ALA A 53 -16.80 6.73 -12.28
CA ALA A 53 -17.63 5.52 -12.33
C ALA A 53 -18.38 5.24 -11.01
N THR A 54 -17.81 5.65 -9.88
CA THR A 54 -18.37 5.37 -8.55
C THR A 54 -19.44 6.37 -8.13
N SER A 55 -19.24 7.66 -8.42
CA SER A 55 -20.14 8.70 -7.94
C SER A 55 -20.34 9.90 -8.85
N GLY A 56 -19.75 9.89 -10.05
CA GLY A 56 -19.61 11.10 -10.87
C GLY A 56 -18.77 12.16 -10.16
N CYS A 57 -17.76 11.71 -9.39
CA CYS A 57 -16.93 12.56 -8.55
C CYS A 57 -17.69 13.53 -7.63
N ASN A 58 -18.83 13.08 -7.11
CA ASN A 58 -19.69 13.92 -6.29
C ASN A 58 -19.14 14.09 -4.87
N GLN A 59 -18.48 15.22 -4.64
CA GLN A 59 -17.90 15.63 -3.35
C GLN A 59 -18.94 16.05 -2.29
N THR A 60 -20.21 16.25 -2.66
CA THR A 60 -21.26 16.67 -1.71
C THR A 60 -21.87 15.50 -0.94
N ALA A 61 -21.54 14.27 -1.32
CA ALA A 61 -22.06 13.07 -0.70
C ALA A 61 -21.17 12.61 0.47
N VAL A 62 -21.40 13.20 1.65
CA VAL A 62 -20.58 12.95 2.85
C VAL A 62 -20.59 11.46 3.23
N CYS A 63 -21.76 10.90 3.53
CA CYS A 63 -21.93 9.47 3.79
C CYS A 63 -23.38 9.06 3.49
N ASN A 64 -23.56 7.98 2.72
CA ASN A 64 -24.87 7.45 2.37
C ASN A 64 -24.84 5.91 2.44
N TYR A 65 -25.75 5.32 3.23
CA TYR A 65 -25.78 3.87 3.50
C TYR A 65 -24.45 3.24 3.91
N GLY A 66 -23.62 3.97 4.70
CA GLY A 66 -22.34 3.46 5.21
C GLY A 66 -21.15 3.56 4.24
N ALA A 67 -21.34 4.16 3.06
CA ALA A 67 -20.30 4.49 2.11
C ALA A 67 -20.15 6.02 1.98
N CYS A 68 -18.92 6.51 1.98
CA CYS A 68 -18.62 7.93 2.17
C CYS A 68 -17.71 8.51 1.08
N GLY A 69 -17.83 9.81 0.86
CA GLY A 69 -17.01 10.57 -0.08
C GLY A 69 -17.22 10.25 -1.56
N LEU A 70 -16.36 10.86 -2.38
CA LEU A 70 -16.37 10.74 -3.84
C LEU A 70 -16.04 9.31 -4.34
N PHE A 71 -15.33 8.54 -3.53
CA PHE A 71 -15.00 7.15 -3.81
C PHE A 71 -15.91 6.12 -3.12
N ARG A 72 -16.96 6.56 -2.41
CA ARG A 72 -17.90 5.66 -1.71
C ARG A 72 -17.21 4.57 -0.89
N VAL A 73 -16.18 4.97 -0.15
CA VAL A 73 -15.39 4.07 0.70
C VAL A 73 -16.23 3.67 1.91
N THR A 74 -16.22 2.38 2.25
CA THR A 74 -16.87 1.86 3.45
C THR A 74 -15.89 1.79 4.62
N TYR A 75 -16.41 1.66 5.85
CA TYR A 75 -15.56 1.56 7.03
C TYR A 75 -14.55 0.39 6.94
N ALA A 76 -15.01 -0.80 6.53
CA ALA A 76 -14.13 -1.97 6.40
C ALA A 76 -13.03 -1.75 5.34
N TYR A 77 -13.37 -1.10 4.22
CA TYR A 77 -12.40 -0.73 3.20
C TYR A 77 -11.34 0.21 3.77
N TRP A 78 -11.75 1.25 4.51
CA TRP A 78 -10.82 2.18 5.17
C TRP A 78 -9.93 1.50 6.21
N VAL A 79 -10.47 0.57 6.99
CA VAL A 79 -9.68 -0.23 7.94
C VAL A 79 -8.60 -1.04 7.21
N ASP A 80 -8.96 -1.72 6.13
CA ASP A 80 -8.01 -2.50 5.34
C ASP A 80 -7.02 -1.63 4.55
N GLY A 81 -7.41 -0.40 4.23
CA GLY A 81 -6.55 0.66 3.68
C GLY A 81 -5.64 1.33 4.73
N GLY A 82 -5.59 0.80 5.95
CA GLY A 82 -4.63 1.21 6.98
C GLY A 82 -5.15 2.25 7.97
N LYS A 83 -6.46 2.52 8.00
CA LYS A 83 -7.08 3.51 8.89
C LYS A 83 -6.43 4.90 8.80
N LEU A 84 -6.18 5.37 7.58
CA LEU A 84 -5.56 6.69 7.37
C LEU A 84 -6.41 7.79 8.02
N THR A 85 -5.75 8.79 8.58
CA THR A 85 -6.41 9.91 9.23
C THR A 85 -5.85 11.23 8.73
N LEU A 86 -6.61 12.30 8.92
CA LEU A 86 -6.08 13.65 8.83
C LEU A 86 -5.24 13.95 10.07
N SER A 87 -4.30 14.89 9.97
CA SER A 87 -3.27 15.13 11.01
C SER A 87 -3.80 15.50 12.39
N TYR A 88 -5.05 15.94 12.48
CA TYR A 88 -5.73 16.33 13.71
C TYR A 88 -6.62 15.21 14.29
N ASP A 89 -6.75 14.07 13.61
CA ASP A 89 -7.59 12.94 14.03
C ASP A 89 -6.76 11.78 14.58
N SER A 90 -7.29 11.12 15.60
CA SER A 90 -6.79 9.82 16.09
C SER A 90 -7.41 8.67 15.28
N PRO A 91 -6.67 7.62 14.89
CA PRO A 91 -7.22 6.45 14.19
C PRO A 91 -8.34 5.70 14.95
N ASP A 92 -8.44 5.91 16.26
CA ASP A 92 -9.47 5.31 17.11
C ASP A 92 -10.71 6.21 17.30
N SER A 93 -10.69 7.44 16.78
CA SER A 93 -11.87 8.32 16.80
C SER A 93 -12.93 7.81 15.82
N PRO A 94 -14.22 7.85 16.19
CA PRO A 94 -15.30 7.51 15.27
C PRO A 94 -15.42 8.49 14.09
N GLU A 95 -14.91 9.72 14.24
CA GLU A 95 -14.87 10.74 13.18
C GLU A 95 -13.72 10.54 12.19
N ALA A 96 -12.68 9.77 12.55
CA ALA A 96 -11.50 9.59 11.72
C ALA A 96 -11.82 8.98 10.34
N PHE A 97 -12.72 7.99 10.30
CA PHE A 97 -13.19 7.38 9.06
C PHE A 97 -13.86 8.41 8.15
N PRO A 98 -15.01 9.03 8.53
CA PRO A 98 -15.69 9.96 7.64
C PRO A 98 -14.86 11.20 7.33
N ASN A 99 -14.01 11.69 8.24
CA ASN A 99 -13.13 12.81 7.96
C ASN A 99 -12.12 12.48 6.86
N CYS A 100 -11.43 11.34 6.96
CA CYS A 100 -10.44 10.93 5.96
C CYS A 100 -11.09 10.67 4.60
N VAL A 101 -12.13 9.84 4.52
CA VAL A 101 -12.64 9.40 3.22
C VAL A 101 -13.48 10.47 2.49
N ASN A 102 -13.81 11.57 3.17
CA ASN A 102 -14.36 12.77 2.53
C ASN A 102 -13.29 13.78 2.09
N ASP A 103 -12.06 13.67 2.59
CA ASP A 103 -10.92 14.41 2.05
C ASP A 103 -10.39 13.70 0.79
N PRO A 104 -10.27 14.37 -0.37
CA PRO A 104 -9.87 13.71 -1.61
C PRO A 104 -8.50 13.03 -1.54
N TYR A 105 -7.53 13.61 -0.83
CA TYR A 105 -6.19 13.06 -0.74
C TYR A 105 -6.13 11.87 0.22
N CYS A 106 -6.76 11.97 1.39
CA CYS A 106 -6.81 10.87 2.34
C CYS A 106 -7.63 9.69 1.79
N ALA A 107 -8.71 9.96 1.06
CA ALA A 107 -9.48 8.95 0.36
C ALA A 107 -8.67 8.25 -0.74
N ALA A 108 -7.97 9.01 -1.60
CA ALA A 108 -7.10 8.45 -2.63
C ALA A 108 -5.99 7.58 -2.03
N ASN A 109 -5.32 8.04 -0.97
CA ASN A 109 -4.29 7.27 -0.27
C ASN A 109 -4.86 6.00 0.38
N THR A 110 -6.10 6.05 0.88
CA THR A 110 -6.80 4.87 1.39
C THR A 110 -6.98 3.83 0.29
N ILE A 111 -7.32 4.25 -0.93
CA ILE A 111 -7.42 3.38 -2.10
C ILE A 111 -6.06 2.80 -2.48
N GLN A 112 -4.99 3.62 -2.51
CA GLN A 112 -3.64 3.11 -2.78
C GLN A 112 -3.27 1.97 -1.83
N ASN A 113 -3.48 2.16 -0.53
CA ASN A 113 -3.19 1.14 0.48
C ASN A 113 -4.07 -0.11 0.34
N TYR A 114 -5.35 0.08 0.03
CA TYR A 114 -6.25 -1.05 -0.22
C TYR A 114 -5.80 -1.86 -1.45
N MET A 115 -5.36 -1.18 -2.51
CA MET A 115 -4.83 -1.85 -3.71
C MET A 115 -3.49 -2.54 -3.46
N ILE A 116 -2.60 -1.99 -2.61
CA ILE A 116 -1.39 -2.72 -2.18
C ILE A 116 -1.76 -4.09 -1.61
N ARG A 117 -2.83 -4.14 -0.81
CA ARG A 117 -3.26 -5.35 -0.12
C ARG A 117 -3.99 -6.35 -1.02
N TYR A 118 -4.79 -5.86 -1.96
CA TYR A 118 -5.74 -6.69 -2.72
C TYR A 118 -5.46 -6.79 -4.22
N LYS A 119 -4.41 -6.13 -4.73
CA LYS A 119 -4.03 -6.22 -6.15
C LYS A 119 -3.89 -7.67 -6.58
N GLN A 120 -4.55 -7.98 -7.69
CA GLN A 120 -4.51 -9.28 -8.36
C GLN A 120 -5.08 -9.05 -9.77
N ASP A 121 -4.75 -9.96 -10.67
CA ASP A 121 -5.38 -10.03 -11.99
C ASP A 121 -6.81 -10.59 -11.80
N CYS A 122 -7.80 -9.74 -12.03
CA CYS A 122 -9.21 -10.00 -11.79
C CYS A 122 -9.93 -10.44 -13.07
N ASN A 123 -9.44 -10.04 -14.24
CA ASN A 123 -10.02 -10.36 -15.54
C ASN A 123 -9.29 -11.50 -16.28
N ASP A 124 -8.22 -12.04 -15.69
CA ASP A 124 -7.36 -13.12 -16.19
C ASP A 124 -6.67 -12.77 -17.53
N ASP A 125 -6.31 -11.50 -17.74
CA ASP A 125 -5.63 -11.03 -18.96
C ASP A 125 -4.08 -11.03 -18.87
N GLY A 126 -3.54 -11.33 -17.68
CA GLY A 126 -2.11 -11.44 -17.42
C GLY A 126 -1.44 -10.15 -16.94
N GLU A 127 -2.17 -9.04 -16.87
CA GLU A 127 -1.69 -7.77 -16.34
C GLU A 127 -2.46 -7.41 -15.05
N ILE A 128 -1.93 -6.44 -14.28
CA ILE A 128 -2.67 -5.83 -13.17
C ILE A 128 -2.76 -4.33 -13.47
N ASP A 129 -3.94 -3.89 -13.89
CA ASP A 129 -4.15 -2.54 -14.37
C ASP A 129 -5.38 -1.85 -13.74
N CYS A 130 -5.81 -0.74 -14.33
CA CYS A 130 -6.93 0.03 -13.79
C CYS A 130 -8.27 -0.73 -13.85
N TYR A 131 -8.46 -1.65 -14.79
CA TYR A 131 -9.67 -2.49 -14.83
C TYR A 131 -9.73 -3.41 -13.61
N ASP A 132 -8.59 -3.97 -13.19
CA ASP A 132 -8.50 -4.78 -11.97
C ASP A 132 -8.72 -3.96 -10.72
N TYR A 133 -8.08 -2.79 -10.63
CA TYR A 133 -8.28 -1.88 -9.50
C TYR A 133 -9.75 -1.42 -9.41
N ALA A 134 -10.42 -1.19 -10.54
CA ALA A 134 -11.85 -0.89 -10.55
C ALA A 134 -12.70 -2.05 -10.07
N ALA A 135 -12.37 -3.28 -10.49
CA ALA A 135 -13.05 -4.47 -10.01
C ALA A 135 -12.88 -4.68 -8.50
N ILE A 136 -11.65 -4.53 -7.99
CA ILE A 136 -11.33 -4.61 -6.56
C ILE A 136 -12.04 -3.50 -5.77
N HIS A 137 -12.06 -2.28 -6.29
CA HIS A 137 -12.74 -1.16 -5.62
C HIS A 137 -14.25 -1.39 -5.53
N ARG A 138 -14.85 -1.88 -6.63
CA ARG A 138 -16.30 -2.02 -6.74
C ARG A 138 -16.85 -3.27 -6.06
N LEU A 139 -16.12 -4.39 -6.11
CA LEU A 139 -16.57 -5.71 -5.67
C LEU A 139 -15.83 -6.21 -4.41
N GLY A 140 -14.80 -5.48 -3.96
CA GLY A 140 -13.88 -5.90 -2.90
C GLY A 140 -12.81 -6.86 -3.41
N GLY A 141 -11.72 -6.98 -2.66
CA GLY A 141 -10.56 -7.79 -3.07
C GLY A 141 -10.89 -9.25 -3.40
N ASN A 142 -11.67 -9.94 -2.57
CA ASN A 142 -12.02 -11.34 -2.83
C ASN A 142 -13.12 -11.53 -3.90
N GLY A 143 -13.81 -10.45 -4.26
CA GLY A 143 -14.96 -10.48 -5.17
C GLY A 143 -14.65 -10.00 -6.58
N CYS A 144 -13.42 -9.58 -6.88
CA CYS A 144 -13.11 -8.83 -8.09
C CYS A 144 -13.31 -9.61 -9.40
N LYS A 145 -13.35 -10.95 -9.37
CA LYS A 145 -13.72 -11.77 -10.54
C LYS A 145 -15.22 -11.76 -10.88
N GLY A 146 -16.03 -11.09 -10.05
CA GLY A 146 -17.46 -10.95 -10.28
C GLY A 146 -17.79 -10.00 -11.44
N ALA A 147 -19.02 -10.09 -11.94
CA ALA A 147 -19.49 -9.18 -12.98
C ALA A 147 -19.68 -7.76 -12.45
N LEU A 148 -19.06 -6.78 -13.12
CA LEU A 148 -19.27 -5.38 -12.80
C LEU A 148 -20.65 -4.90 -13.29
N PRO A 149 -21.32 -3.98 -12.57
CA PRO A 149 -22.51 -3.33 -13.07
C PRO A 149 -22.23 -2.64 -14.42
N PRO A 150 -23.07 -2.82 -15.46
CA PRO A 150 -22.79 -2.30 -16.80
C PRO A 150 -22.49 -0.80 -16.81
N GLY A 151 -23.31 0.02 -16.14
CA GLY A 151 -23.11 1.47 -16.09
C GLY A 151 -21.80 1.87 -15.41
N TYR A 152 -21.33 1.13 -14.39
CA TYR A 152 -20.03 1.38 -13.76
C TYR A 152 -18.89 1.11 -14.75
N TYR A 153 -18.93 -0.04 -15.42
CA TYR A 153 -17.90 -0.43 -16.38
C TYR A 153 -17.87 0.50 -17.61
N GLU A 154 -19.04 0.88 -18.14
CA GLU A 154 -19.15 1.78 -19.28
C GLU A 154 -18.55 3.16 -19.00
N THR A 155 -18.85 3.75 -17.83
CA THR A 155 -18.26 5.03 -17.40
C THR A 155 -16.75 4.91 -17.23
N LEU A 156 -16.28 3.85 -16.56
CA LEU A 156 -14.84 3.59 -16.37
C LEU A 156 -14.12 3.47 -17.72
N ASN A 157 -14.58 2.57 -18.59
CA ASN A 157 -13.96 2.30 -19.89
C ASN A 157 -13.95 3.56 -20.78
N THR A 158 -15.02 4.35 -20.77
CA THR A 158 -15.08 5.61 -21.50
C THR A 158 -14.02 6.60 -21.01
N CYS A 159 -13.91 6.75 -19.68
CA CYS A 159 -12.91 7.62 -19.06
C CYS A 159 -11.48 7.17 -19.39
N LEU A 160 -11.17 5.88 -19.22
CA LEU A 160 -9.83 5.35 -19.48
C LEU A 160 -9.42 5.50 -20.95
N ARG A 161 -10.34 5.22 -21.88
CA ARG A 161 -10.08 5.40 -23.32
C ARG A 161 -9.80 6.85 -23.68
N TYR A 162 -10.54 7.80 -23.09
CA TYR A 162 -10.29 9.22 -23.32
C TYR A 162 -8.86 9.62 -22.95
N HIS A 163 -8.34 9.07 -21.85
CA HIS A 163 -6.98 9.34 -21.38
C HIS A 163 -5.89 8.47 -22.01
N SER A 164 -6.21 7.32 -22.63
CA SER A 164 -5.23 6.49 -23.34
C SER A 164 -4.69 7.09 -24.65
N HIS A 165 -5.30 8.18 -25.12
CA HIS A 165 -4.93 8.88 -26.35
C HIS A 165 -3.91 10.02 -26.13
N TYR A 166 -3.51 10.26 -24.88
CA TYR A 166 -2.56 11.29 -24.46
C TYR A 166 -1.40 10.66 -23.69
#